data_AF-A0A2H6J9P6-F1
#
_entry.id   AF-A0A2H6J9P6-F1
#
_cell.length_a   1.000
_cell.length_b   1.000
_cell.length_c   1.000
_cell.angle_alpha   90.00
_cell.angle_beta   90.00
_cell.angle_gamma   90.00
#
_symmetry.space_group_name_H-M   'P 1'
#
loop_
_entity.id
_entity.type
_entity.pdbx_description
1 polymer ?
#
loop_
_entity_poly.entity_id
_entity_poly.type
_entity_poly.pdbx_seq_one_letter_code
_entity_poly.pdbx_strand_id
1 'polypeptide(L)' 'MSANFAPELKKLLREAGCRVERQGKGDHEIWFSPTPAFISP' A
#
# COMPACT_ATOMS: atom_id res chain seq x y z
N MET A 1 17.78 -15.59 -1.66
CA MET A 1 17.35 -14.45 -2.51
C MET A 1 16.10 -13.85 -1.88
N SER A 2 16.12 -12.57 -1.51
CA SER A 2 14.93 -11.87 -1.05
C SER A 2 14.01 -11.62 -2.24
N ALA A 3 12.78 -12.15 -2.20
CA ALA A 3 11.79 -11.88 -3.23
C ALA A 3 11.30 -10.43 -3.09
N ASN A 4 11.35 -9.67 -4.19
CA ASN A 4 10.86 -8.29 -4.21
C ASN A 4 9.39 -8.26 -4.64
N PHE A 5 8.49 -8.36 -3.65
CA PHE A 5 7.04 -8.30 -3.86
C PHE A 5 6.51 -6.86 -4.05
N ALA A 6 7.37 -5.85 -4.00
CA ALA A 6 6.95 -4.45 -4.06
C ALA A 6 6.11 -4.12 -5.32
N PRO A 7 6.43 -4.61 -6.54
CA PRO A 7 5.62 -4.27 -7.72
C PRO A 7 4.20 -4.85 -7.65
N GLU A 8 4.08 -6.11 -7.24
CA GLU A 8 2.80 -6.82 -7.16
C GLU A 8 1.94 -6.28 -6.02
N LEU A 9 2.54 -6.03 -4.86
CA LEU A 9 1.85 -5.40 -3.73
C LEU A 9 1.31 -4.01 -4.11
N LYS A 10 2.12 -3.17 -4.76
CA LYS A 10 1.67 -1.84 -5.20
C LYS A 10 0.53 -1.91 -6.21
N LYS A 11 0.47 -2.96 -7.04
CA LYS A 11 -0.65 -3.20 -7.96
C LYS A 11 -1.92 -3.52 -7.19
N LEU A 12 -1.87 -4.49 -6.27
CA LEU A 12 -3.01 -4.88 -5.43
C LEU A 12 -3.54 -3.70 -4.59
N LEU A 13 -2.63 -2.89 -4.02
CA LEU A 13 -3.00 -1.70 -3.26
C LEU A 13 -3.80 -0.70 -4.12
N ARG A 14 -3.35 -0.44 -5.36
CA ARG A 14 -4.08 0.45 -6.27
C ARG A 14 -5.44 -0.12 -6.69
N GLU A 15 -5.51 -1.43 -6.94
CA GLU A 15 -6.76 -2.13 -7.26
C GLU A 15 -7.76 -2.07 -6.10
N ALA A 16 -7.28 -2.10 -4.85
CA ALA A 16 -8.09 -1.87 -3.65
C ALA A 16 -8.44 -0.39 -3.40
N GLY A 17 -8.04 0.54 -4.29
CA GLY A 17 -8.29 1.97 -4.16
C GLY A 17 -7.33 2.70 -3.20
N CYS A 18 -6.30 2.03 -2.69
CA CYS A 18 -5.25 2.67 -1.92
C CYS A 18 -4.38 3.55 -2.83
N ARG A 19 -3.89 4.66 -2.29
CA ARG A 19 -3.03 5.61 -3.02
C ARG A 19 -1.81 6.00 -2.20
N VAL A 20 -0.72 6.32 -2.88
CA VAL A 20 0.47 6.89 -2.21
C VAL A 20 0.07 8.24 -1.65
N GLU A 21 0.20 8.40 -0.33
CA GLU A 21 -0.06 9.66 0.35
C GLU A 21 1.19 10.52 0.41
N ARG A 22 2.33 9.91 0.78
CA ARG A 22 3.64 10.56 0.81
C ARG A 22 4.79 9.56 0.82
N GLN A 23 5.98 10.04 0.46
CA GLN A 23 7.22 9.31 0.67
C GLN A 23 7.61 9.35 2.15
N GLY A 24 8.00 8.19 2.66
CA GLY A 24 8.57 8.02 4.00
C GLY A 24 10.08 8.22 4.01
N LYS A 25 10.75 7.67 5.01
CA LYS A 25 12.22 7.70 5.10
C LYS A 25 12.84 6.65 4.18
N GLY A 26 13.72 7.09 3.28
CA GLY A 26 14.39 6.21 2.32
C GLY A 26 13.47 5.88 1.14
N ASP A 27 13.34 4.60 0.83
CA ASP A 27 12.51 4.02 -0.24
C ASP A 27 11.11 3.59 0.24
N HIS A 28 10.78 3.89 1.50
CA HIS A 28 9.46 3.59 2.05
C HIS A 28 8.39 4.56 1.56
N GLU A 29 7.20 4.04 1.30
CA GLU A 29 6.02 4.82 0.93
C GLU A 29 4.94 4.68 2.01
N ILE A 30 4.26 5.79 2.31
CA ILE A 30 3.06 5.78 3.15
C ILE A 30 1.85 5.83 2.23
N TRP A 31 0.95 4.87 2.40
CA TRP A 31 -0.24 4.69 1.57
C TRP A 31 -1.49 5.00 2.37
N PHE A 32 -2.39 5.75 1.75
CA PHE A 32 -3.74 5.98 2.24
C PHE A 32 -4.64 4.82 1.80
N SER A 33 -5.40 4.26 2.74
CA SER A 33 -6.48 3.28 2.48
C SER A 33 -7.84 3.99 2.47
N PRO A 34 -8.69 3.78 1.45
CA PRO A 34 -10.04 4.33 1.41
C PRO A 34 -11.00 3.65 2.37
N THR A 35 -10.69 2.43 2.81
CA THR A 35 -11.54 1.66 3.72
C THR A 35 -11.19 1.98 5.18
N PRO A 36 -12.18 2.32 6.03
CA PRO A 36 -11.96 2.43 7.47
C PRO A 36 -11.52 1.06 8.02
N ALA A 37 -10.45 1.02 8.80
CA ALA A 37 -9.86 -0.21 9.37
C ALA A 37 -10.78 -0.99 10.35
N PHE A 38 -12.06 -0.62 10.48
CA PHE A 38 -12.97 -1.13 11.51
C PHE A 38 -14.23 -1.82 10.96
N ILE A 39 -14.44 -1.90 9.65
CA ILE A 39 -15.59 -2.64 9.11
C ILE A 39 -15.15 -4.06 8.74
N SER A 40 -14.96 -4.89 9.76
CA SER A 40 -15.19 -6.34 9.65
C SER A 40 -16.57 -6.61 10.24
N PRO A 41 -17.50 -7.29 9.54
CA PRO A 41 -18.60 -7.97 10.21
C PRO A 41 -18.09 -9.10 11.11
#